data_AF-A0A4R2Z920-F1
#
_entry.id   AF-A0A4R2Z920-F1
#
_cell.length_a   1.000
_cell.length_b   1.000
_cell.length_c   1.000
_cell.angle_alpha   90.00
_cell.angle_beta   90.00
_cell.angle_gamma   90.00
#
_symmetry.space_group_name_H-M   'P 1'
#
loop_
_entity.id
_entity.type
_entity.pdbx_description
1 polymer ?
#
loop_
_entity_poly.entity_id
_entity_poly.type
_entity_poly.pdbx_seq_one_letter_code
_entity_poly.pdbx_strand_id
1 'polypeptide(L)'
;MKWVKRFFAAVGYLLIFIVVFTLFTQVIDNFITEDAMHNFAWIFGIYDAEGILDLYLNTAMTVSALLAIGVTILLHLYIRRQLDAID
;
A
#
# COMPACT_ATOMS: atom_id res chain seq x y z
N MET A 1 9.07 -5.11 -30.71
CA MET A 1 7.97 -5.83 -30.02
C MET A 1 8.23 -6.16 -28.54
N LYS A 2 9.47 -6.38 -28.06
CA LYS A 2 9.75 -6.64 -26.62
C LYS A 2 9.37 -5.47 -25.68
N TRP A 3 9.53 -4.24 -26.17
CA TRP A 3 9.23 -3.02 -25.41
C TRP A 3 7.73 -2.87 -25.10
N VAL A 4 6.87 -3.21 -26.06
CA VAL A 4 5.41 -3.19 -25.91
C VAL A 4 4.94 -4.16 -24.82
N LYS A 5 5.52 -5.37 -24.76
CA LYS A 5 5.19 -6.35 -23.71
C LYS A 5 5.57 -5.85 -22.31
N ARG A 6 6.74 -5.20 -22.17
CA ARG A 6 7.18 -4.61 -20.90
C ARG A 6 6.29 -3.45 -20.47
N PHE A 7 5.84 -2.63 -21.43
CA PHE A 7 4.92 -1.55 -21.16
C PHE A 7 3.59 -2.06 -20.60
N PHE A 8 2.94 -3.04 -21.26
CA PHE A 8 1.70 -3.63 -20.77
C PHE A 8 1.86 -4.31 -19.41
N ALA A 9 2.99 -4.98 -19.16
CA ALA A 9 3.28 -5.54 -17.84
C ALA A 9 3.41 -4.45 -16.76
N ALA A 10 4.15 -3.37 -17.04
CA ALA A 10 4.27 -2.23 -16.12
C ALA A 10 2.92 -1.58 -15.81
N VAL A 11 2.06 -1.38 -16.82
CA VAL A 11 0.70 -0.86 -16.63
C VAL A 11 -0.14 -1.82 -15.77
N GLY A 12 -0.04 -3.14 -16.01
CA GLY A 12 -0.72 -4.14 -15.20
C GLY A 12 -0.30 -4.10 -13.72
N TYR A 13 1.01 -4.03 -13.45
CA TYR A 13 1.51 -3.91 -12.08
C TYR A 13 1.11 -2.59 -11.42
N LEU A 14 1.09 -1.49 -12.18
CA LEU A 14 0.63 -0.21 -11.68
C LEU A 14 -0.86 -0.26 -11.28
N LEU A 15 -1.71 -0.87 -12.10
CA LEU A 15 -3.13 -1.04 -11.78
C LEU A 15 -3.34 -1.89 -10.54
N ILE A 16 -2.61 -3.00 -10.42
CA ILE A 16 -2.64 -3.85 -9.21
C ILE A 16 -2.22 -3.05 -7.98
N PHE A 17 -1.11 -2.29 -8.09
CA PHE A 17 -0.62 -1.45 -7.01
C PHE A 17 -1.70 -0.45 -6.56
N ILE A 18 -2.33 0.26 -7.49
CA ILE A 18 -3.38 1.25 -7.18
C ILE A 18 -4.56 0.58 -6.46
N VAL A 19 -5.07 -0.54 -6.99
CA VAL A 19 -6.21 -1.24 -6.39
C VAL A 19 -5.88 -1.71 -4.98
N VAL A 20 -4.73 -2.37 -4.81
CA VAL A 20 -4.30 -2.91 -3.51
C VAL A 20 -4.03 -1.79 -2.51
N PHE A 21 -3.41 -0.70 -2.95
CA PHE A 21 -3.18 0.50 -2.13
C PHE A 21 -4.50 1.06 -1.59
N THR A 22 -5.48 1.30 -2.48
CA THR A 22 -6.79 1.83 -2.09
C THR A 22 -7.52 0.90 -1.12
N LEU A 23 -7.47 -0.42 -1.36
CA LEU A 23 -8.06 -1.40 -0.44
C LEU A 23 -7.41 -1.34 0.94
N PHE A 24 -6.08 -1.27 1.02
CA PHE A 24 -5.40 -1.19 2.32
C PHE A 24 -5.73 0.10 3.07
N THR A 25 -5.80 1.25 2.37
CA THR A 25 -6.21 2.50 3.02
C THR A 25 -7.62 2.39 3.59
N GLN A 26 -8.58 1.88 2.81
CA GLN A 26 -9.95 1.65 3.30
C GLN A 26 -10.04 0.67 4.47
N VAL A 27 -9.19 -0.36 4.48
CA VAL A 27 -9.11 -1.30 5.60
C VAL A 27 -8.60 -0.57 6.84
N ILE A 28 -7.50 0.18 6.74
CA ILE A 28 -6.95 0.95 7.85
C ILE A 28 -7.99 1.92 8.42
N ASP A 29 -8.71 2.64 7.56
CA ASP A 29 -9.78 3.58 7.96
C ASP A 29 -10.92 2.91 8.73
N ASN A 30 -11.24 1.65 8.42
CA ASN A 30 -12.29 0.90 9.11
C ASN A 30 -11.84 0.28 10.43
N PHE A 31 -10.53 0.05 10.62
CA PHE A 31 -10.00 -0.62 11.81
C PHE A 31 -9.48 0.35 12.87
N ILE A 32 -8.99 1.51 12.47
CA ILE A 32 -8.40 2.49 13.39
C ILE A 32 -9.50 3.30 14.06
N THR A 33 -9.50 3.33 15.39
CA THR A 33 -10.39 4.18 16.19
C THR A 33 -9.76 5.54 16.45
N GLU A 34 -10.58 6.54 16.74
CA GLU A 34 -10.13 7.89 17.09
C GLU A 34 -9.18 7.86 18.31
N ASP A 35 -9.51 7.10 19.35
CA ASP A 35 -8.67 6.95 20.54
C ASP A 35 -7.27 6.39 20.22
N ALA A 36 -7.17 5.46 19.26
CA ALA A 36 -5.89 4.92 18.82
C ALA A 36 -5.06 5.98 18.09
N MET A 37 -5.71 6.84 17.28
CA MET A 37 -5.04 7.95 16.60
C MET A 37 -4.49 8.97 17.60
N HIS A 38 -5.29 9.39 18.59
CA HIS A 38 -4.87 10.31 19.64
C HIS A 38 -3.68 9.76 20.44
N ASN A 39 -3.79 8.51 20.92
CA ASN A 39 -2.72 7.88 21.70
C ASN A 39 -1.42 7.77 20.90
N PHE A 40 -1.50 7.43 19.61
CA PHE A 40 -0.33 7.36 18.75
C PHE A 40 0.32 8.73 18.55
N ALA A 41 -0.46 9.78 18.29
CA ALA A 41 0.04 11.14 18.09
C ALA A 41 0.64 11.76 19.34
N TRP A 42 0.07 11.49 20.51
CA TRP A 42 0.59 11.97 21.79
C TRP A 42 1.99 11.44 22.11
N ILE A 43 2.35 10.23 21.62
CA ILE A 43 3.73 9.70 21.73
C ILE A 43 4.73 10.65 21.03
N PHE A 44 4.31 11.32 19.96
CA PHE A 44 5.13 12.28 19.22
C PHE A 44 4.96 13.71 19.73
N GLY A 45 4.21 13.94 20.81
CA GLY A 45 3.96 15.25 21.38
C GLY A 45 3.02 16.13 20.55
N ILE A 46 2.22 15.52 19.66
CA ILE A 46 1.23 16.20 18.83
C ILE A 46 -0.13 16.08 19.52
N TYR A 47 -0.70 17.20 19.95
CA TYR A 47 -1.95 17.22 20.73
C TYR A 47 -3.08 17.98 20.03
N ASP A 48 -2.77 18.68 18.93
CA ASP A 48 -3.74 19.39 18.13
C ASP A 48 -4.41 18.46 17.10
N ALA A 49 -5.69 18.69 16.84
CA ALA A 49 -6.49 17.81 15.99
C ALA A 49 -5.98 17.75 14.54
N GLU A 50 -5.45 18.86 14.01
CA GLU A 50 -4.89 18.92 12.65
C GLU A 50 -3.65 18.05 12.54
N GLY A 51 -2.70 18.18 13.47
CA GLY A 51 -1.48 17.38 13.52
C GLY A 51 -1.75 15.90 13.74
N ILE A 52 -2.75 15.54 14.56
CA ILE A 52 -3.17 14.14 14.76
C ILE A 52 -3.68 13.54 13.44
N LEU A 53 -4.54 14.28 12.72
CA LEU A 53 -5.08 13.85 11.44
C LEU A 53 -3.98 13.72 10.38
N ASP A 54 -3.06 14.68 10.31
CA ASP A 54 -1.94 14.66 9.38
C ASP A 54 -0.99 13.48 9.64
N LEU A 55 -0.67 13.21 10.90
CA LEU A 55 0.16 12.07 11.28
C LEU A 55 -0.52 10.75 10.90
N TYR A 56 -1.81 10.63 11.17
CA TYR A 56 -2.60 9.46 10.82
C TYR A 56 -2.63 9.23 9.30
N LEU A 57 -3.02 10.24 8.52
CA LEU A 57 -3.11 10.14 7.06
C LEU A 57 -1.75 9.75 6.44
N ASN A 58 -0.68 10.41 6.85
CA ASN A 58 0.66 10.09 6.35
C ASN A 58 1.09 8.66 6.71
N THR A 59 0.79 8.22 7.94
CA THR A 59 1.10 6.85 8.39
C THR A 59 0.28 5.82 7.63
N ALA A 60 -1.03 6.01 7.52
CA ALA A 60 -1.94 5.12 6.80
C ALA A 60 -1.56 4.99 5.32
N MET A 61 -1.26 6.10 4.66
CA MET A 61 -0.78 6.10 3.27
C MET A 61 0.56 5.39 3.12
N THR A 62 1.52 5.65 4.02
CA THR A 62 2.84 5.03 3.97
C THR A 62 2.75 3.51 4.15
N VAL A 63 2.00 3.05 5.16
CA VAL A 63 1.79 1.62 5.42
C VAL A 63 1.07 0.96 4.24
N SER A 64 0.02 1.58 3.71
CA SER A 64 -0.72 1.09 2.53
C SER A 64 0.21 0.94 1.31
N ALA A 65 1.08 1.93 1.06
CA ALA A 65 2.02 1.90 -0.06
C ALA A 65 3.04 0.77 0.09
N LEU A 66 3.61 0.59 1.28
CA LEU A 66 4.58 -0.47 1.55
C LEU A 66 3.95 -1.86 1.39
N LEU A 67 2.73 -2.06 1.90
CA LEU A 67 2.00 -3.32 1.75
C LEU A 67 1.64 -3.58 0.28
N ALA A 68 1.17 -2.57 -0.45
CA ALA A 68 0.83 -2.70 -1.87
C ALA A 68 2.07 -3.01 -2.73
N ILE A 69 3.22 -2.40 -2.44
CA ILE A 69 4.51 -2.77 -3.07
C ILE A 69 4.85 -4.24 -2.76
N GLY A 70 4.75 -4.64 -1.49
CA GLY A 70 5.03 -6.02 -1.06
C GLY A 70 4.18 -7.04 -1.81
N VAL A 71 2.86 -6.81 -1.89
CA VAL A 71 1.93 -7.66 -2.65
C VAL A 71 2.29 -7.69 -4.13
N THR A 72 2.61 -6.55 -4.73
CA THR A 72 2.98 -6.46 -6.14
C THR A 72 4.26 -7.25 -6.45
N ILE A 73 5.26 -7.17 -5.57
CA ILE A 73 6.51 -7.94 -5.68
C ILE A 73 6.23 -9.45 -5.55
N LEU A 74 5.42 -9.86 -4.56
CA LEU A 74 5.06 -11.26 -4.37
C LEU A 74 4.32 -11.83 -5.58
N LEU A 75 3.38 -11.08 -6.16
CA LEU A 75 2.69 -11.45 -7.39
C LEU A 75 3.67 -11.57 -8.57
N HIS A 76 4.60 -10.63 -8.71
CA HIS A 76 5.64 -10.71 -9.74
C HIS A 76 6.50 -11.98 -9.59
N LEU A 77 6.96 -12.28 -8.38
CA LEU A 77 7.75 -13.48 -8.08
C LEU A 77 6.95 -14.77 -8.30
N TYR A 78 5.67 -14.79 -7.92
CA TYR A 78 4.79 -15.92 -8.12
C TYR A 78 4.58 -16.22 -9.61
N ILE A 79 4.23 -15.22 -10.41
CA ILE A 79 4.04 -15.37 -11.86
C ILE A 79 5.34 -15.89 -12.50
N ARG A 80 6.48 -15.31 -12.11
CA ARG A 80 7.78 -15.75 -12.64
C ARG A 80 8.07 -17.21 -12.32
N ARG A 81 7.87 -17.64 -11.06
CA ARG A 81 8.06 -19.04 -10.65
C ARG A 81 7.13 -20.01 -11.37
N GLN A 82 5.89 -19.62 -11.63
CA GLN A 82 4.93 -20.44 -12.37
C GLN A 82 5.32 -20.61 -13.84
N LEU A 83 5.83 -19.55 -14.47
CA LEU A 83 6.33 -19.63 -15.84
C LEU A 83 7.56 -20.55 -15.93
N ASP A 84 8.51 -20.40 -14.99
CA ASP A 84 9.73 -21.24 -14.94
C ASP A 84 9.44 -22.73 -14.64
N ALA A 85 8.25 -23.07 -14.13
CA ALA A 85 7.86 -24.45 -13.81
C ALA A 85 7.10 -25.16 -14.95
N ILE A 86 6.65 -24.40 -15.96
CA ILE A 86 5.92 -24.91 -17.13
C ILE A 86 6.88 -25.20 -18.30
N ASP A 87 8.02 -24.52 -18.35
CA ASP A 87 9.14 -24.77 -19.28
C ASP A 87 10.00 -25.99 -18.83
#